data_AF-K8Y202-F1
#
_entry.id   AF-K8Y202-F1
#
_cell.length_a   1.000
_cell.length_b   1.000
_cell.length_c   1.000
_cell.angle_alpha   90.00
_cell.angle_beta   90.00
_cell.angle_gamma   90.00
#
_symmetry.space_group_name_H-M   'P 1'
#
loop_
_entity.id
_entity.type
_entity.pdbx_description
1 polymer ?
#
loop_
_entity_poly.entity_id
_entity_poly.type
_entity_poly.pdbx_seq_one_letter_code
_entity_poly.pdbx_strand_id
1 'polypeptide(L)'
;MSRRISQSITPTTEDISALRSPFVTKGVSDPVITELRGYLKDSVPGWLAKLSETQELTRDRLVEIKDAVDKRRAVYEALPEGEARDKALAALDRTQTIVDEMDTELSGANAFSGIN
;
A
#
# COMPACT_ATOMS: atom_id res chain seq x y z
N MET A 1 -34.83 1.33 -50.58
CA MET A 1 -34.21 0.23 -49.81
C MET A 1 -32.70 0.45 -49.80
N SER A 2 -32.16 1.07 -48.74
CA SER A 2 -30.70 1.29 -48.63
C SER A 2 -30.01 -0.02 -48.27
N ARG A 3 -29.14 -0.49 -49.16
CA ARG A 3 -28.24 -1.62 -48.89
C ARG A 3 -27.35 -1.23 -47.69
N ARG A 4 -27.47 -1.95 -46.57
CA ARG A 4 -26.55 -1.80 -45.43
C ARG A 4 -25.14 -2.13 -45.92
N ILE A 5 -24.28 -1.13 -45.98
CA ILE A 5 -22.84 -1.33 -46.17
C ILE A 5 -22.35 -1.98 -44.87
N SER A 6 -21.77 -3.17 -44.96
CA SER A 6 -21.06 -3.80 -43.84
C SER A 6 -19.95 -2.85 -43.40
N GLN A 7 -20.15 -2.08 -42.32
CA GLN A 7 -19.15 -1.17 -41.76
C GLN A 7 -18.20 -1.94 -40.83
N SER A 8 -17.51 -2.95 -41.38
CA SER A 8 -16.51 -3.74 -40.66
C SER A 8 -15.13 -3.44 -41.22
N ILE A 9 -14.17 -3.17 -40.34
CA ILE A 9 -12.75 -3.06 -40.69
C ILE A 9 -12.05 -4.31 -40.14
N THR A 10 -11.20 -4.92 -40.96
CA THR A 10 -10.34 -6.01 -40.52
C THR A 10 -9.05 -5.39 -39.96
N PRO A 11 -8.79 -5.48 -38.65
CA PRO A 11 -7.58 -4.91 -38.06
C PRO A 11 -6.34 -5.67 -38.53
N THR A 12 -5.22 -4.95 -38.64
CA THR A 12 -3.91 -5.54 -38.92
C THR A 12 -3.37 -6.26 -37.68
N THR A 13 -2.31 -7.06 -37.82
CA THR A 13 -1.63 -7.68 -36.69
C THR A 13 -1.11 -6.64 -35.68
N GLU A 14 -0.66 -5.49 -36.17
CA GLU A 14 -0.20 -4.38 -35.34
C GLU A 14 -1.35 -3.76 -34.54
N ASP A 15 -2.50 -3.51 -35.21
CA ASP A 15 -3.71 -3.03 -34.53
C ASP A 15 -4.17 -3.99 -33.45
N ILE A 16 -4.19 -5.29 -33.73
CA ILE A 16 -4.58 -6.32 -32.76
C ILE A 16 -3.62 -6.31 -31.56
N SER A 17 -2.31 -6.20 -31.79
CA SER A 17 -1.31 -6.14 -30.73
C SER A 17 -1.50 -4.90 -29.86
N ALA A 18 -1.62 -3.73 -30.48
CA ALA A 18 -1.80 -2.45 -29.79
C ALA A 18 -3.11 -2.41 -29.00
N LEU A 19 -4.20 -2.91 -29.57
CA LEU A 19 -5.52 -2.93 -28.91
C LEU A 19 -5.58 -3.94 -27.77
N ARG A 20 -4.86 -5.07 -27.86
CA ARG A 20 -4.88 -6.10 -26.80
C ARG A 20 -3.91 -5.79 -25.66
N SER A 21 -2.75 -5.22 -25.97
CA SER A 21 -1.62 -5.08 -25.03
C SER A 21 -2.01 -4.47 -23.66
N PRO A 22 -2.84 -3.41 -23.56
CA PRO A 22 -3.21 -2.81 -22.28
C PRO A 22 -4.13 -3.68 -21.41
N PHE A 23 -4.88 -4.60 -22.02
CA PHE A 23 -5.90 -5.39 -21.32
C PHE A 23 -5.42 -6.80 -20.96
N VAL A 24 -4.19 -7.16 -21.34
CA VAL A 24 -3.56 -8.41 -20.92
C VAL A 24 -3.04 -8.23 -19.51
N THR A 25 -3.67 -8.90 -18.54
CA THR A 25 -3.18 -8.94 -17.17
C THR A 25 -1.84 -9.68 -17.12
N LYS A 26 -0.77 -8.97 -16.77
CA LYS A 26 0.59 -9.56 -16.67
C LYS A 26 0.94 -10.03 -15.26
N GLY A 27 -0.03 -10.01 -14.35
CA GLY A 27 0.16 -10.44 -12.96
C GLY A 27 1.34 -9.73 -12.34
N VAL A 28 2.36 -10.48 -11.94
CA VAL A 28 3.53 -9.90 -11.26
C VAL A 28 4.46 -9.08 -12.16
N SER A 29 4.41 -9.23 -13.48
CA SER A 29 5.22 -8.45 -14.42
C SER A 29 4.46 -7.27 -15.02
N ASP A 30 3.26 -6.99 -14.50
CA ASP A 30 2.54 -5.78 -14.87
C ASP A 30 3.33 -4.53 -14.41
N PRO A 31 3.59 -3.56 -15.30
CA PRO A 31 4.33 -2.35 -14.96
C PRO A 31 3.69 -1.60 -13.78
N VAL A 32 2.36 -1.51 -13.73
CA VAL A 32 1.66 -0.80 -12.65
C VAL A 32 1.83 -1.53 -11.32
N ILE A 33 1.74 -2.87 -11.33
CA ILE A 33 1.98 -3.66 -10.11
C ILE A 33 3.45 -3.58 -9.68
N THR A 34 4.39 -3.46 -10.62
CA THR A 34 5.81 -3.29 -10.32
C THR A 34 6.07 -1.97 -9.59
N GLU A 35 5.56 -0.86 -10.13
CA GLU A 35 5.64 0.46 -9.49
C GLU A 35 4.94 0.47 -8.12
N LEU A 36 3.74 -0.13 -8.03
CA LEU A 36 3.02 -0.26 -6.78
C LEU A 36 3.81 -1.02 -5.71
N ARG A 37 4.49 -2.11 -6.07
CA ARG A 37 5.36 -2.83 -5.14
C ARG A 37 6.57 -2.01 -4.72
N GLY A 38 7.16 -1.23 -5.63
CA GLY A 38 8.22 -0.28 -5.32
C GLY A 38 7.77 0.72 -4.27
N TYR A 39 6.65 1.40 -4.52
CA TYR A 39 6.04 2.34 -3.58
C TYR A 39 5.76 1.70 -2.21
N LEU A 40 5.12 0.52 -2.17
CA LEU A 40 4.79 -0.16 -0.91
C LEU A 40 6.04 -0.59 -0.12
N LYS A 41 7.16 -0.84 -0.79
CA LYS A 41 8.45 -1.12 -0.16
C LYS A 41 9.08 0.16 0.39
N ASP A 42 9.08 1.24 -0.39
CA ASP A 42 9.73 2.50 -0.04
C ASP A 42 8.92 3.31 0.98
N SER A 43 7.63 3.03 1.13
CA SER A 43 6.75 3.63 2.14
C SER A 43 7.08 3.24 3.58
N VAL A 44 7.95 2.24 3.80
CA VAL A 44 8.29 1.71 5.12
C VAL A 44 9.75 1.95 5.46
N PRO A 45 10.07 2.35 6.71
CA PRO A 45 11.45 2.45 7.17
C PRO A 45 12.19 1.12 7.05
N GLY A 46 13.38 1.13 6.44
CA GLY A 46 14.16 -0.09 6.18
C GLY A 46 14.61 -0.86 7.44
N TRP A 47 14.60 -0.21 8.60
CA TRP A 47 14.90 -0.86 9.88
C TRP A 47 13.72 -1.67 10.42
N LEU A 48 12.47 -1.36 10.03
CA LEU A 48 11.28 -1.99 10.60
C LEU A 48 11.23 -3.49 10.28
N ALA A 49 11.71 -3.88 9.11
CA ALA A 49 11.85 -5.29 8.72
C ALA A 49 12.89 -6.07 9.56
N LYS A 50 13.71 -5.37 10.35
CA LYS A 50 14.73 -5.93 11.24
C LYS A 50 14.41 -5.67 12.72
N LEU A 51 13.20 -5.19 13.03
CA LEU A 51 12.77 -4.93 14.39
C LEU A 51 12.80 -6.24 15.21
N SER A 52 13.40 -6.21 16.38
CA SER A 52 13.47 -7.34 17.31
C SER A 52 13.07 -6.92 18.73
N GLU A 53 12.72 -7.90 19.56
CA GLU A 53 12.29 -7.69 20.96
C GLU A 53 13.36 -7.02 21.85
N THR A 54 14.62 -7.07 21.43
CA THR A 54 15.76 -6.47 22.16
C THR A 54 16.00 -5.01 21.82
N GLN A 55 15.24 -4.44 20.87
CA GLN A 55 15.40 -3.06 20.44
C GLN A 55 14.41 -2.15 21.17
N GLU A 56 14.92 -1.06 21.73
CA GLU A 56 14.08 0.00 22.27
C GLU A 56 13.56 0.89 21.13
N LEU A 57 12.27 1.21 21.17
CA LEU A 57 11.63 2.12 20.24
C LEU A 57 11.52 3.51 20.86
N THR A 58 12.10 4.51 20.18
CA THR A 58 11.90 5.91 20.54
C THR A 58 10.60 6.44 19.95
N ARG A 59 10.11 7.56 20.47
CA ARG A 59 8.94 8.26 19.90
C ARG A 59 9.11 8.56 18.41
N ASP A 60 10.29 8.99 17.98
CA ASP A 60 10.55 9.27 16.55
C ASP A 60 10.36 8.02 15.69
N ARG A 61 10.76 6.84 16.18
CA ARG A 61 10.52 5.57 15.47
C ARG A 61 9.03 5.20 15.42
N LEU A 62 8.27 5.50 16.48
CA LEU A 62 6.82 5.33 16.47
C LEU A 62 6.16 6.25 15.43
N VAL A 63 6.61 7.50 15.32
CA VAL A 63 6.14 8.44 14.28
C VAL A 63 6.44 7.91 12.88
N GLU A 64 7.66 7.39 12.65
CA GLU A 64 8.00 6.78 11.36
C GLU A 64 7.09 5.58 11.00
N ILE A 65 6.64 4.81 12.00
CA ILE A 65 5.67 3.72 11.79
C ILE A 65 4.28 4.28 11.46
N LYS A 66 3.81 5.32 12.17
CA LYS A 66 2.52 5.98 11.87
C LYS A 66 2.50 6.52 10.43
N ASP A 67 3.56 7.20 10.02
CA ASP A 67 3.71 7.70 8.64
C ASP A 67 3.66 6.57 7.60
N ALA A 68 4.25 5.41 7.90
CA ALA A 68 4.23 4.25 7.03
C ALA A 68 2.83 3.62 6.95
N VAL A 69 2.10 3.58 8.07
CA VAL A 69 0.70 3.13 8.14
C VAL A 69 -0.18 4.02 7.26
N ASP A 70 -0.07 5.34 7.40
CA ASP A 70 -0.90 6.29 6.64
C ASP A 70 -0.66 6.20 5.14
N LYS A 71 0.60 6.11 4.71
CA LYS A 71 0.95 5.92 3.29
C LYS A 71 0.37 4.63 2.72
N ARG A 72 0.43 3.52 3.47
CA ARG A 72 -0.14 2.24 3.02
C ARG A 72 -1.66 2.25 3.02
N ARG A 73 -2.28 2.88 4.02
CA ARG A 73 -3.74 3.00 4.11
C ARG A 73 -4.31 3.75 2.91
N ALA A 74 -3.71 4.89 2.54
CA ALA A 74 -4.13 5.67 1.37
C ALA A 74 -4.14 4.84 0.08
N VAL A 75 -3.15 3.95 -0.10
CA VAL A 75 -3.10 3.03 -1.24
C VAL A 75 -4.20 1.97 -1.15
N TYR A 76 -4.37 1.33 0.00
CA TYR A 76 -5.36 0.25 0.16
C TYR A 76 -6.79 0.75 0.07
N GLU A 77 -7.08 1.96 0.52
CA GLU A 77 -8.41 2.58 0.40
C GLU A 77 -8.76 2.96 -1.05
N ALA A 78 -7.76 3.21 -1.89
CA ALA A 78 -7.96 3.44 -3.32
C ALA A 78 -8.25 2.16 -4.12
N LEU A 79 -8.01 0.98 -3.54
CA LEU A 79 -8.32 -0.30 -4.18
C LEU A 79 -9.82 -0.62 -4.07
N PRO A 80 -10.39 -1.34 -5.05
CA PRO A 80 -11.75 -1.87 -4.94
C PRO A 80 -11.95 -2.70 -3.66
N GLU A 81 -13.17 -2.68 -3.13
CA GLU A 81 -13.57 -3.53 -2.00
C GLU A 81 -13.32 -5.01 -2.28
N GLY A 82 -12.86 -5.71 -1.24
CA GLY A 82 -12.58 -7.13 -1.32
C GLY A 82 -11.82 -7.64 -0.10
N GLU A 83 -11.96 -8.94 0.17
CA GLU A 83 -11.45 -9.58 1.38
C GLU A 83 -9.94 -9.34 1.63
N ALA A 84 -9.14 -9.31 0.56
CA ALA A 84 -7.70 -9.04 0.66
C ALA A 84 -7.40 -7.60 1.10
N ARG A 85 -8.16 -6.62 0.59
CA ARG A 85 -8.08 -5.22 1.02
C ARG A 85 -8.49 -5.09 2.47
N ASP A 86 -9.61 -5.68 2.85
CA ASP A 86 -10.16 -5.59 4.21
C ASP A 86 -9.19 -6.17 5.24
N LYS A 87 -8.60 -7.33 4.95
CA LYS A 87 -7.56 -7.95 5.78
C LYS A 87 -6.32 -7.05 5.91
N ALA A 88 -5.90 -6.41 4.82
CA ALA A 88 -4.75 -5.52 4.85
C ALA A 88 -5.02 -4.24 5.68
N LEU A 89 -6.22 -3.65 5.55
CA LEU A 89 -6.64 -2.51 6.36
C LEU A 89 -6.75 -2.87 7.85
N ALA A 90 -7.35 -4.01 8.18
CA ALA A 90 -7.43 -4.48 9.56
C ALA A 90 -6.04 -4.71 10.20
N ALA A 91 -5.06 -5.17 9.41
CA ALA A 91 -3.68 -5.29 9.88
C ALA A 91 -3.07 -3.91 10.18
N LEU A 92 -3.34 -2.90 9.35
CA LEU A 92 -2.91 -1.52 9.60
C LEU A 92 -3.58 -0.91 10.84
N ASP A 93 -4.88 -1.15 11.05
CA ASP A 93 -5.60 -0.71 12.25
C ASP A 93 -4.98 -1.28 13.53
N ARG A 94 -4.62 -2.57 13.49
CA ARG A 94 -3.93 -3.22 14.61
C ARG A 94 -2.55 -2.62 14.85
N THR A 95 -1.77 -2.36 13.80
CA THR A 95 -0.46 -1.71 13.93
C THR A 95 -0.61 -0.32 14.55
N GLN A 96 -1.56 0.48 14.08
CA GLN A 96 -1.82 1.81 14.61
C GLN A 96 -2.17 1.77 16.10
N THR A 97 -3.06 0.86 16.49
CA THR A 97 -3.45 0.66 17.91
C THR A 97 -2.23 0.39 18.79
N ILE A 98 -1.37 -0.56 18.40
CA ILE A 98 -0.17 -0.90 19.16
C ILE A 98 0.78 0.31 19.29
N VAL A 99 0.96 1.07 18.20
CA VAL A 99 1.85 2.24 18.21
C VAL A 99 1.30 3.36 19.08
N ASP A 100 -0.02 3.56 19.10
CA ASP A 100 -0.67 4.56 19.96
C ASP A 100 -0.62 4.17 21.44
N GLU A 101 -0.74 2.89 21.76
CA GLU A 101 -0.52 2.36 23.11
C GLU A 101 0.93 2.63 23.57
N MET A 102 1.93 2.28 22.76
CA MET A 102 3.35 2.53 23.07
C MET A 102 3.66 4.03 23.23
N ASP A 103 3.10 4.89 22.38
CA ASP A 103 3.32 6.34 22.47
C ASP A 103 2.67 6.95 23.73
N THR A 104 1.54 6.39 24.16
CA THR A 104 0.87 6.75 25.42
C THR A 104 1.73 6.35 26.62
N GLU A 105 2.29 5.14 26.63
CA GLU A 105 3.19 4.66 27.69
C GLU A 105 4.45 5.54 27.80
N LEU A 106 5.09 5.88 26.67
CA LEU A 106 6.24 6.79 26.64
C LEU A 106 5.89 8.20 27.13
N SER A 107 4.68 8.70 26.82
CA SER A 107 4.19 9.98 27.35
C SER A 107 4.04 9.95 28.87
N GLY A 108 3.45 8.88 29.40
CA GLY A 108 3.25 8.68 30.83
C GLY A 108 4.58 8.61 31.58
N ALA A 109 5.55 7.83 31.08
CA ALA A 109 6.88 7.71 31.68
C ALA A 109 7.61 9.06 31.78
N ASN A 110 7.54 9.89 30.73
CA ASN A 110 8.15 11.22 30.72
C ASN A 110 7.49 12.20 31.71
N ALA A 111 6.17 12.08 31.94
CA ALA A 111 5.46 12.91 32.91
C ALA A 111 5.89 12.65 34.37
N PHE A 112 6.28 11.41 34.69
CA PHE A 112 6.78 11.05 36.03
C PHE A 112 8.27 11.34 36.23
N SER A 113 9.07 11.39 35.17
CA SER A 113 10.50 11.71 35.26
C SER A 113 10.80 13.19 35.49
N GLY A 114 9.86 14.10 35.25
CA GLY A 114 10.03 15.56 35.42
C GLY A 114 9.69 16.10 36.82
N ILE A 115 9.35 15.23 37.79
CA ILE A 115 8.93 15.62 39.15
C ILE A 115 10.02 15.32 40.21
N ASN A 116 11.18 14.80 39.83
CA ASN A 116 12.33 14.57 40.73
C ASN A 116 13.46 15.56 40.50
#